data_AF-A0A357D0S4-F1
#
_entry.id   AF-A0A357D0S4-F1
#
_cell.length_a   1.000
_cell.length_b   1.000
_cell.length_c   1.000
_cell.angle_alpha   90.00
_cell.angle_beta   90.00
_cell.angle_gamma   90.00
#
_symmetry.space_group_name_H-M   'P 1'
#
loop_
_entity.id
_entity.type
_entity.pdbx_description
1 polymer ?
#
loop_
_entity_poly.entity_id
_entity_poly.type
_entity_poly.pdbx_seq_one_letter_code
_entity_poly.pdbx_strand_id
1 'polypeptide(L)' 'MGLTIAQKIIKEHMLSGSMEVGCEIGLKIDQTLTQDATGTMAYLEFEAMGIPRVKTELSVAYIDHNTLQSG' A
#
# COMPACT_ATOMS: atom_id res chain seq x y z
N MET A 1 12.08 -7.33 27.37
CA MET A 1 11.22 -8.15 26.50
C MET A 1 11.57 -7.84 25.05
N GLY A 2 11.61 -8.85 24.18
CA GLY A 2 11.91 -8.65 22.75
C GLY A 2 10.70 -8.12 21.98
N LEU A 3 10.94 -7.53 20.80
CA LEU A 3 9.89 -7.12 19.87
C LEU A 3 9.20 -8.33 19.24
N THR A 4 7.90 -8.21 18.98
CA THR A 4 7.15 -9.16 18.14
C THR A 4 7.59 -9.07 16.69
N ILE A 5 7.21 -10.04 15.85
CA ILE A 5 7.53 -10.00 14.42
C ILE A 5 6.91 -8.78 13.72
N ALA A 6 5.67 -8.44 14.03
CA ALA A 6 5.01 -7.26 13.48
C ALA A 6 5.74 -5.96 13.86
N GLN A 7 6.16 -5.84 15.13
CA GLN A 7 6.95 -4.69 15.58
C GLN A 7 8.31 -4.62 14.89
N LYS A 8 8.97 -5.76 14.64
CA LYS A 8 10.23 -5.78 13.88
C LYS A 8 10.03 -5.30 12.44
N ILE A 9 8.99 -5.78 11.76
CA ILE A 9 8.68 -5.38 10.38
C ILE A 9 8.35 -3.88 10.31
N ILE A 10 7.48 -3.37 11.20
CA ILE A 10 7.14 -1.96 11.27
C ILE A 10 8.40 -1.12 11.51
N LYS A 11 9.24 -1.52 12.47
CA LYS A 11 10.48 -0.82 12.81
C LYS A 11 11.44 -0.73 11.63
N GLU A 12 11.58 -1.80 10.86
CA GLU A 12 12.46 -1.85 9.68
C GLU A 12 12.01 -0.90 8.56
N HIS A 13 10.71 -0.64 8.44
CA HIS A 13 10.14 0.20 7.38
C HIS A 13 9.74 1.61 7.88
N MET A 14 10.08 1.98 9.10
CA MET A 14 9.70 3.27 9.70
C MET A 14 10.63 4.40 9.22
N LEU A 15 10.03 5.47 8.69
CA LEU A 15 10.73 6.66 8.22
C LEU A 15 10.70 7.80 9.26
N SER A 16 9.64 7.88 10.06
CA SER A 16 9.46 8.93 11.07
C SER A 16 8.45 8.52 12.16
N GLY A 17 8.45 9.26 13.27
CA GLY A 17 7.54 9.05 14.41
C GLY A 17 8.13 8.19 15.53
N SER A 18 7.28 7.82 16.50
CA SER A 18 7.63 6.95 17.62
C SER A 18 6.77 5.68 17.60
N MET A 19 7.37 4.53 17.92
CA MET A 19 6.64 3.25 18.04
C MET A 19 5.88 3.14 19.38
N GLU A 20 5.13 4.19 19.71
CA GLU A 20 4.25 4.28 20.87
C GLU A 20 2.79 4.08 20.42
N VAL A 21 2.01 3.33 21.19
CA VAL A 21 0.64 2.99 20.81
C VAL A 21 -0.22 4.25 20.77
N GLY A 22 -0.91 4.46 19.65
CA GLY A 22 -1.75 5.63 19.41
C GLY A 22 -1.02 6.82 18.78
N CYS A 23 0.30 6.74 18.62
CA CYS A 23 1.08 7.76 17.91
C CYS A 23 1.11 7.49 16.39
N GLU A 24 1.15 8.56 15.61
CA GLU A 24 1.33 8.49 14.16
C GLU A 24 2.79 8.15 13.82
N ILE A 25 2.97 7.31 12.79
CA ILE A 25 4.26 6.95 12.25
C ILE A 25 4.25 7.08 10.73
N GLY A 26 5.39 7.49 10.16
CA GLY A 26 5.63 7.43 8.73
C GLY A 26 6.23 6.07 8.37
N LEU A 27 5.63 5.38 7.41
CA LEU A 27 6.13 4.10 6.89
C LEU A 27 6.53 4.22 5.42
N LYS A 28 7.62 3.57 5.05
CA LYS A 28 7.91 3.25 3.66
C LYS A 28 7.00 2.11 3.23
N ILE A 29 6.25 2.32 2.15
CA ILE A 29 5.44 1.28 1.54
C ILE A 29 6.24 0.69 0.38
N ASP A 30 6.64 -0.57 0.49
CA ASP A 30 7.45 -1.21 -0.56
C ASP A 30 6.58 -1.63 -1.74
N GLN A 31 5.35 -2.04 -1.48
CA GLN A 31 4.44 -2.55 -2.50
C GLN A 31 3.02 -2.03 -2.34
N THR A 32 2.35 -1.79 -3.47
CA THR A 32 0.90 -1.58 -3.52
C THR A 32 0.24 -2.66 -4.36
N LEU A 33 -0.86 -3.21 -3.83
CA LEU A 33 -1.67 -4.20 -4.51
C LEU A 33 -3.10 -3.65 -4.61
N THR A 34 -3.61 -3.58 -5.81
CA THR A 34 -4.97 -3.13 -6.12
C THR A 34 -5.73 -4.25 -6.80
N GLN A 35 -7.06 -4.22 -6.69
CA GLN A 35 -7.95 -5.10 -7.44
C GLN A 35 -8.83 -4.26 -8.38
N ASP A 36 -9.50 -4.88 -9.34
CA ASP A 36 -10.25 -4.22 -10.41
C ASP A 36 -11.52 -3.46 -9.97
N ALA A 37 -12.18 -3.87 -8.89
CA ALA A 37 -13.30 -3.15 -8.27
C ALA A 37 -12.90 -1.89 -7.45
N THR A 38 -11.74 -1.85 -6.79
CA THR A 38 -11.30 -0.68 -5.99
C THR A 38 -10.16 0.12 -6.63
N GLY A 39 -9.40 -0.51 -7.52
CA GLY A 39 -8.23 0.07 -8.17
C GLY A 39 -8.60 1.27 -9.04
N THR A 40 -9.74 1.23 -9.73
CA THR A 40 -10.19 2.32 -10.61
C THR A 40 -10.21 3.67 -9.88
N MET A 41 -10.86 3.74 -8.70
CA MET A 41 -10.88 4.99 -7.93
C MET A 41 -9.49 5.38 -7.42
N ALA A 42 -8.69 4.41 -6.95
CA ALA A 42 -7.33 4.70 -6.51
C ALA A 42 -6.45 5.28 -7.63
N TYR A 43 -6.63 4.84 -8.88
CA TYR A 43 -5.88 5.36 -10.03
C TYR A 43 -6.33 6.76 -10.45
N LEU A 44 -7.64 7.04 -10.41
CA LEU A 44 -8.18 8.38 -10.68
C LEU A 44 -7.66 9.39 -9.65
N GLU A 45 -7.64 9.03 -8.37
CA GLU A 45 -7.04 9.88 -7.33
C GLU A 45 -5.53 10.05 -7.54
N PHE A 46 -4.82 8.98 -7.89
CA PHE A 46 -3.38 9.06 -8.21
C PHE A 46 -3.09 9.96 -9.42
N GLU A 47 -3.91 9.90 -10.46
CA GLU A 47 -3.84 10.77 -11.64
C GLU A 47 -4.09 12.24 -11.25
N ALA A 48 -5.12 12.50 -10.43
CA ALA A 48 -5.46 13.84 -9.94
C ALA A 48 -4.33 14.48 -9.11
N MET A 49 -3.49 13.69 -8.44
CA MET A 49 -2.31 14.18 -7.71
C MET A 49 -1.21 14.72 -8.63
N GLY A 50 -1.27 14.48 -9.94
CA GLY A 50 -0.29 14.98 -10.92
C GLY A 50 1.10 14.34 -10.78
N ILE A 51 1.19 13.15 -10.18
CA ILE A 51 2.46 12.43 -9.99
C ILE A 51 2.69 11.52 -11.22
N PRO A 52 3.85 11.63 -11.91
CA PRO A 52 4.07 10.93 -13.18
C PRO A 52 4.25 9.42 -13.05
N ARG A 53 4.61 8.93 -11.86
CA ARG A 53 4.86 7.50 -11.61
C ARG A 53 4.72 7.17 -10.13
N VAL A 54 4.19 5.98 -9.83
CA VAL A 54 4.20 5.40 -8.48
C VAL A 54 5.63 5.37 -7.91
N LYS A 55 5.75 5.53 -6.59
CA LYS A 55 7.04 5.60 -5.89
C LYS A 55 7.36 4.34 -5.08
N THR A 56 6.47 3.37 -5.05
CA THR A 56 6.72 2.05 -4.46
C THR A 56 7.66 1.24 -5.36
N GLU A 57 8.29 0.21 -4.80
CA GLU A 57 9.19 -0.67 -5.55
C GLU A 57 8.42 -1.55 -6.53
N LEU A 58 7.21 -1.95 -6.14
CA LEU A 58 6.29 -2.73 -6.96
C LEU A 58 4.86 -2.21 -6.80
N SER A 59 4.12 -2.17 -7.90
CA SER A 59 2.67 -1.94 -7.91
C SER A 59 2.01 -2.94 -8.84
N VAL A 60 1.05 -3.71 -8.34
CA VAL A 60 0.35 -4.75 -9.10
C VAL A 60 -1.15 -4.53 -9.02
N ALA A 61 -1.80 -4.62 -10.18
CA ALA A 61 -3.25 -4.65 -10.30
C ALA A 61 -3.69 -6.08 -10.61
N TYR A 62 -4.49 -6.67 -9.72
CA TYR A 62 -5.14 -7.95 -9.97
C TYR A 62 -6.49 -7.71 -10.64
N ILE A 63 -6.72 -8.40 -11.76
CA ILE A 63 -7.94 -8.32 -12.56
C ILE A 63 -8.62 -9.68 -12.50
N ASP A 64 -9.36 -9.92 -11.44
CA ASP A 64 -9.97 -11.21 -11.15
C ASP A 64 -11.45 -11.10 -10.76
N HIS A 65 -11.95 -9.93 -10.32
CA HIS A 65 -13.33 -9.79 -9.87
C HIS A 65 -14.34 -9.57 -11.01
N ASN A 66 -13.92 -8.97 -12.13
CA ASN A 66 -14.78 -8.63 -13.27
C ASN A 66 -14.55 -9.52 -14.50
N THR A 67 -14.00 -10.72 -14.30
CA THR A 67 -13.89 -11.69 -15.39
C THR A 67 -15.30 -12.13 -15.78
N LEU A 68 -15.80 -11.68 -16.94
CA LEU A 68 -17.09 -12.13 -17.46
C LEU A 68 -17.02 -13.63 -17.73
N GLN A 69 -17.79 -14.41 -16.98
CA GLN A 69 -18.02 -15.81 -17.30
C GLN A 69 -19.05 -15.88 -18.43
N SER A 70 -18.57 -15.87 -19.68
CA SER A 70 -19.41 -16.23 -20.83
C SER A 70 -19.37 -17.75 -21.02
N GLY A 71 -20.54 -18.38 -20.94
CA GLY A 71 -20.79 -19.80 -21.20
C GLY A 71 -22.04 -19.97 -22.05
#